data_AF-A0A544YAW0-F1
#
_entry.id   AF-A0A544YAW0-F1
#
_cell.length_a   1.000
_cell.length_b   1.000
_cell.length_c   1.000
_cell.angle_alpha   90.00
_cell.angle_beta   90.00
_cell.angle_gamma   90.00
#
_symmetry.space_group_name_H-M   'P 1'
#
loop_
_entity.id
_entity.type
_entity.pdbx_description
1 polymer ?
#
loop_
_entity_poly.entity_id
_entity_poly.type
_entity_poly.pdbx_seq_one_letter_code
_entity_poly.pdbx_strand_id
1 'polypeptide(L)'
;MDHRDLRLLDDDALERSSIVANSDMNRERRLPAYRRELGVDVLALLRGADRVVRWLDLCCGTANALFEAAHALGDRAEIVGVDLVGYFAGPPRPPGLRLVTASVTSWAPDAAFDLITCVHGLHYVGDKLGVIARAASWLTDDGLFAANFDVRSVRSVRGVRGADGAPAGRRLTAALRANGLDYDARNRRVSRRGRKEIDLRWSYLGADDRAGPNYTGQAAVVSYYAVG
;
A
#
# COMPACT_ATOMS: atom_id res chain seq x y z
N MET A 1 29.93 -2.45 -22.01
CA MET A 1 28.68 -2.52 -21.21
C MET A 1 28.65 -1.25 -20.40
N ASP A 2 27.73 -0.36 -20.73
CA ASP A 2 27.58 0.95 -20.09
C ASP A 2 26.98 0.74 -18.69
N HIS A 3 27.78 0.96 -17.64
CA HIS A 3 27.31 0.99 -16.27
C HIS A 3 26.48 2.28 -16.12
N ARG A 4 25.17 2.20 -16.38
CA ARG A 4 24.27 3.28 -16.02
C ARG A 4 24.33 3.44 -14.51
N ASP A 5 24.88 4.56 -14.04
CA ASP A 5 24.61 5.03 -12.69
C ASP A 5 23.08 5.17 -12.54
N LEU A 6 22.42 4.19 -11.93
CA LEU A 6 21.00 4.28 -11.61
C LEU A 6 20.85 5.39 -10.57
N ARG A 7 20.46 6.58 -11.03
CA ARG A 7 20.06 7.68 -10.16
C ARG A 7 18.67 7.34 -9.61
N LEU A 8 18.65 6.78 -8.40
CA LEU A 8 17.42 6.53 -7.67
C LEU A 8 16.66 7.84 -7.44
N LEU A 9 15.34 7.79 -7.60
CA LEU A 9 14.43 8.87 -7.28
C LEU A 9 14.10 8.82 -5.79
N ASP A 10 14.07 10.00 -5.16
CA ASP A 10 13.38 10.17 -3.87
C ASP A 10 11.86 10.17 -4.07
N ASP A 11 11.11 10.13 -2.97
CA ASP A 11 9.64 10.04 -3.03
C ASP A 11 9.03 11.28 -3.71
N ASP A 12 9.54 12.48 -3.45
CA ASP A 12 9.07 13.71 -4.09
C ASP A 12 9.21 13.66 -5.62
N ALA A 13 10.38 13.24 -6.13
CA ALA A 13 10.60 13.11 -7.56
C ALA A 13 9.78 11.97 -8.17
N LEU A 14 9.64 10.87 -7.43
CA LEU A 14 8.84 9.72 -7.84
C LEU A 14 7.35 10.07 -7.96
N GLU A 15 6.80 10.80 -7.00
CA GLU A 15 5.40 11.23 -6.97
C GLU A 15 5.02 12.15 -8.15
N ARG A 16 6.00 12.86 -8.72
CA ARG A 16 5.82 13.69 -9.93
C ARG A 16 6.05 12.92 -11.23
N SER A 17 6.48 11.66 -11.16
CA SER A 17 6.80 10.88 -12.35
C SER A 17 5.53 10.42 -13.06
N SER A 18 5.60 10.29 -14.39
CA SER A 18 4.46 9.83 -15.20
C SER A 18 4.06 8.38 -14.94
N ILE A 19 4.83 7.63 -14.14
CA ILE A 19 4.47 6.28 -13.72
C ILE A 19 3.59 6.32 -12.46
N VAL A 20 3.84 7.26 -11.55
CA VAL A 20 3.12 7.37 -10.27
C VAL A 20 1.97 8.37 -10.34
N ALA A 21 2.18 9.53 -10.97
CA ALA A 21 1.18 10.57 -11.09
C ALA A 21 0.06 10.26 -12.10
N ASN A 22 0.23 9.26 -12.98
CA ASN A 22 -0.69 9.03 -14.09
C ASN A 22 -2.06 8.46 -13.65
N SER A 23 -3.12 9.03 -14.23
CA SER A 23 -4.53 8.66 -14.09
C SER A 23 -4.93 7.30 -14.69
N ASP A 24 -4.13 6.73 -15.60
CA ASP A 24 -4.56 5.60 -16.46
C ASP A 24 -4.82 4.26 -15.74
N MET A 25 -4.57 4.15 -14.44
CA MET A 25 -4.26 2.84 -13.85
C MET A 25 -5.21 2.42 -12.73
N ASN A 26 -6.21 1.59 -13.08
CA ASN A 26 -7.09 0.83 -12.16
C ASN A 26 -7.62 1.59 -10.92
N ARG A 27 -7.84 2.90 -11.03
CA ARG A 27 -8.34 3.74 -9.92
C ARG A 27 -9.82 3.50 -9.63
N GLU A 28 -10.55 2.92 -10.57
CA GLU A 28 -12.01 2.80 -10.53
C GLU A 28 -12.53 1.53 -9.85
N ARG A 29 -11.69 0.83 -9.08
CA ARG A 29 -12.06 -0.45 -8.46
C ARG A 29 -13.27 -0.28 -7.53
N ARG A 30 -14.22 -1.19 -7.70
CA ARG A 30 -15.45 -1.35 -6.89
C ARG A 30 -15.25 -2.45 -5.84
N LEU A 31 -16.12 -2.54 -4.83
CA LEU A 31 -15.96 -3.48 -3.71
C LEU A 31 -15.70 -4.95 -4.11
N PRO A 32 -16.36 -5.53 -5.13
CA PRO A 32 -16.09 -6.92 -5.52
C PRO A 32 -14.63 -7.19 -5.90
N ALA A 33 -13.91 -6.18 -6.40
CA ALA A 33 -12.49 -6.31 -6.72
C ALA A 33 -11.65 -6.55 -5.46
N TYR A 34 -12.00 -5.97 -4.32
CA TYR A 34 -11.24 -6.13 -3.07
C TYR A 34 -11.23 -7.59 -2.60
N ARG A 35 -12.39 -8.27 -2.69
CA ARG A 35 -12.47 -9.70 -2.39
C ARG A 35 -11.57 -10.53 -3.29
N ARG A 36 -11.54 -10.23 -4.59
CA ARG A 36 -10.67 -10.91 -5.55
C ARG A 36 -9.20 -10.62 -5.28
N GLU A 37 -8.83 -9.34 -5.11
CA GLU A 37 -7.43 -8.91 -5.05
C GLU A 37 -6.76 -9.15 -3.69
N LEU A 38 -7.52 -9.05 -2.59
CA LEU A 38 -7.00 -9.19 -1.22
C LEU A 38 -7.41 -10.51 -0.57
N GLY A 39 -8.43 -11.19 -1.09
CA GLY A 39 -8.98 -12.40 -0.45
C GLY A 39 -9.82 -12.10 0.79
N VAL A 40 -10.25 -10.85 0.99
CA VAL A 40 -11.05 -10.42 2.15
C VAL A 40 -12.40 -9.88 1.72
N ASP A 41 -13.45 -10.21 2.47
CA ASP A 41 -14.75 -9.59 2.28
C ASP A 41 -14.88 -8.38 3.20
N VAL A 42 -14.65 -7.19 2.62
CA VAL A 42 -14.63 -5.91 3.36
C VAL A 42 -15.94 -5.69 4.12
N LEU A 43 -17.08 -5.89 3.47
CA LEU A 43 -18.38 -5.66 4.11
C LEU A 43 -18.65 -6.68 5.22
N ALA A 44 -18.29 -7.95 5.01
CA ALA A 44 -18.46 -8.97 6.05
C ALA A 44 -17.59 -8.68 7.28
N LEU A 45 -16.35 -8.22 7.08
CA LEU A 45 -15.45 -7.83 8.18
C LEU A 45 -16.00 -6.64 8.98
N LEU A 46 -16.54 -5.63 8.29
CA LEU A 46 -16.99 -4.40 8.92
C LEU A 46 -18.38 -4.50 9.55
N ARG A 47 -19.27 -5.37 9.05
CA ARG A 47 -20.62 -5.54 9.62
C ARG A 47 -20.67 -6.35 10.92
N GLY A 48 -19.62 -7.11 11.22
CA GLY A 48 -19.61 -8.04 12.35
C GLY A 48 -19.44 -7.39 13.73
N ALA A 49 -19.29 -6.07 13.82
CA ALA A 49 -19.02 -5.35 15.06
C ALA A 49 -20.26 -4.60 15.55
N ASP A 50 -20.51 -4.64 16.87
CA ASP A 50 -21.57 -3.87 17.55
C ASP A 50 -21.16 -2.41 17.83
N ARG A 51 -20.11 -1.92 17.14
CA ARG A 51 -19.56 -0.57 17.27
C ARG A 51 -19.26 0.02 15.90
N VAL A 52 -19.05 1.33 15.86
CA VAL A 52 -18.51 2.00 14.67
C VAL A 52 -17.13 1.43 14.36
N VAL A 53 -16.96 0.96 13.13
CA VAL A 53 -15.69 0.41 12.61
C VAL A 53 -14.97 1.42 11.73
N ARG A 54 -13.65 1.37 11.77
CA ARG A 54 -12.80 2.28 10.98
C ARG A 54 -12.11 1.54 9.85
N TRP A 55 -12.31 2.01 8.62
CA TRP A 55 -11.60 1.52 7.44
C TRP A 55 -10.74 2.62 6.82
N LEU A 56 -9.44 2.35 6.68
CA LEU A 56 -8.51 3.15 5.89
C LEU A 56 -8.15 2.41 4.59
N ASP A 57 -8.26 3.08 3.46
CA ASP A 57 -7.76 2.58 2.18
C ASP A 57 -6.65 3.49 1.64
N LEU A 58 -5.47 2.91 1.48
CA LEU A 58 -4.26 3.56 1.01
C LEU A 58 -4.14 3.38 -0.51
N CYS A 59 -3.92 4.49 -1.22
CA CYS A 59 -3.96 4.56 -2.69
C CYS A 59 -5.35 4.21 -3.24
N CYS A 60 -6.39 4.88 -2.73
CA CYS A 60 -7.79 4.51 -2.97
C CYS A 60 -8.31 4.85 -4.37
N GLY A 61 -7.51 5.51 -5.22
CA GLY A 61 -7.89 5.87 -6.58
C GLY A 61 -9.09 6.80 -6.61
N THR A 62 -10.13 6.43 -7.37
CA THR A 62 -11.38 7.19 -7.41
C THR A 62 -12.29 6.90 -6.21
N ALA A 63 -11.89 6.01 -5.30
CA ALA A 63 -12.63 5.64 -4.10
C ALA A 63 -14.02 5.01 -4.36
N ASN A 64 -14.29 4.48 -5.56
CA ASN A 64 -15.58 3.83 -5.88
C ASN A 64 -16.01 2.78 -4.85
N ALA A 65 -15.09 1.89 -4.44
CA ALA A 65 -15.36 0.89 -3.40
C ALA A 65 -15.70 1.51 -2.02
N LEU A 66 -15.10 2.65 -1.69
CA LEU A 66 -15.34 3.33 -0.41
C LEU A 66 -16.72 4.00 -0.42
N PHE A 67 -17.14 4.58 -1.55
CA PHE A 67 -18.50 5.10 -1.72
C PHE A 67 -19.55 3.99 -1.54
N GLU A 68 -19.34 2.84 -2.15
CA GLU A 68 -20.24 1.69 -2.01
C GLU A 68 -20.32 1.18 -0.57
N ALA A 69 -19.18 1.09 0.11
CA ALA A 69 -19.15 0.64 1.50
C ALA A 69 -19.81 1.64 2.43
N ALA A 70 -19.53 2.95 2.25
CA ALA A 70 -20.16 4.00 3.04
C ALA A 70 -21.69 3.94 2.90
N HIS A 71 -22.20 3.72 1.68
CA HIS A 71 -23.64 3.55 1.45
C HIS A 71 -24.18 2.26 2.09
N ALA A 72 -23.43 1.16 2.02
CA ALA A 72 -23.85 -0.14 2.53
C ALA A 72 -23.73 -0.32 4.06
N LEU A 73 -22.91 0.50 4.72
CA LEU A 73 -22.62 0.46 6.15
C LEU A 73 -23.31 1.60 6.91
N GLY A 74 -23.55 2.74 6.25
CA GLY A 74 -24.15 3.92 6.87
C GLY A 74 -23.31 4.47 8.02
N ASP A 75 -23.96 4.82 9.12
CA ASP A 75 -23.37 5.35 10.35
C ASP A 75 -22.52 4.34 11.13
N ARG A 76 -22.51 3.07 10.72
CA ARG A 76 -21.71 2.02 11.37
C ARG A 76 -20.24 2.04 10.97
N ALA A 77 -19.82 2.90 10.03
CA ALA A 77 -18.44 2.96 9.59
C ALA A 77 -17.92 4.38 9.40
N GLU A 78 -16.70 4.60 9.85
CA GLU A 78 -15.85 5.74 9.44
C GLU A 78 -14.85 5.22 8.41
N ILE A 79 -14.88 5.80 7.21
CA ILE A 79 -14.08 5.37 6.07
C ILE A 79 -13.18 6.51 5.64
N VAL A 80 -11.87 6.23 5.53
CA VAL A 80 -10.86 7.18 5.07
C VAL A 80 -10.19 6.63 3.82
N GLY A 81 -10.27 7.36 2.72
CA GLY A 81 -9.50 7.09 1.50
C GLY A 81 -8.36 8.08 1.36
N VAL A 82 -7.14 7.60 1.11
CA VAL A 82 -5.97 8.42 0.83
C VAL A 82 -5.46 8.12 -0.56
N ASP A 83 -5.30 9.13 -1.40
CA ASP A 83 -4.70 8.99 -2.72
C ASP A 83 -3.86 10.22 -3.08
N LEU A 84 -2.83 10.04 -3.90
CA LEU A 84 -1.91 11.12 -4.26
C LEU A 84 -2.57 12.17 -5.16
N VAL A 85 -3.46 11.76 -6.08
CA VAL A 85 -3.92 12.63 -7.18
C VAL A 85 -5.30 13.23 -6.94
N GLY A 86 -6.08 12.69 -6.00
CA GLY A 86 -7.34 13.30 -5.56
C GLY A 86 -8.48 13.28 -6.59
N TYR A 87 -8.39 12.44 -7.63
CA TYR A 87 -9.45 12.22 -8.63
C TYR A 87 -10.57 11.31 -8.09
N PHE A 88 -11.11 11.67 -6.93
CA PHE A 88 -12.18 10.94 -6.28
C PHE A 88 -13.48 11.02 -7.07
N ALA A 89 -14.25 9.92 -7.06
CA ALA A 89 -15.57 9.86 -7.65
C ALA A 89 -16.50 10.89 -6.99
N GLY A 90 -17.46 11.39 -7.78
CA GLY A 90 -18.14 12.66 -7.55
C GLY A 90 -19.01 12.76 -6.28
N PRO A 91 -19.38 13.99 -5.89
CA PRO A 91 -20.27 14.27 -4.76
C PRO A 91 -21.73 13.85 -5.01
N PRO A 92 -22.57 13.78 -3.96
CA PRO A 92 -22.25 14.07 -2.55
C PRO A 92 -21.55 12.90 -1.84
N ARG A 93 -20.64 13.23 -0.92
CA ARG A 93 -19.97 12.23 -0.07
C ARG A 93 -20.97 11.75 1.00
N PRO A 94 -21.17 10.43 1.16
CA PRO A 94 -21.94 9.92 2.28
C PRO A 94 -21.35 10.36 3.62
N PRO A 95 -22.17 10.54 4.67
CA PRO A 95 -21.67 10.67 6.04
C PRO A 95 -20.70 9.54 6.38
N GLY A 96 -19.65 9.85 7.14
CA GLY A 96 -18.63 8.87 7.51
C GLY A 96 -17.54 8.62 6.45
N LEU A 97 -17.66 9.13 5.21
CA LEU A 97 -16.60 9.04 4.20
C LEU A 97 -15.73 10.30 4.13
N ARG A 98 -14.44 10.16 4.44
CA ARG A 98 -13.41 11.19 4.28
C ARG A 98 -12.42 10.79 3.20
N LEU A 99 -12.16 11.69 2.24
CA LEU A 99 -11.19 11.47 1.17
C LEU A 99 -10.08 12.53 1.26
N VAL A 100 -8.83 12.08 1.22
CA VAL A 100 -7.64 12.90 1.46
C VAL A 100 -6.70 12.80 0.28
N THR A 101 -6.37 13.95 -0.31
CA THR A 101 -5.31 14.04 -1.32
C THR A 101 -3.97 14.22 -0.60
N ALA A 102 -3.17 13.16 -0.50
CA ALA A 102 -1.87 13.18 0.15
C ALA A 102 -1.01 11.98 -0.28
N SER A 103 0.30 12.09 -0.10
CA SER A 103 1.19 10.95 -0.21
C SER A 103 1.05 10.01 0.99
N VAL A 104 0.93 8.72 0.74
CA VAL A 104 0.87 7.69 1.78
C VAL A 104 2.22 7.50 2.49
N THR A 105 3.33 8.00 1.93
CA THR A 105 4.66 7.90 2.56
C THR A 105 4.84 8.95 3.66
N SER A 106 4.07 10.04 3.66
CA SER A 106 4.15 11.13 4.64
C SER A 106 2.86 11.34 5.44
N TRP A 107 1.69 11.05 4.88
CA TRP A 107 0.40 11.18 5.57
C TRP A 107 0.29 10.21 6.76
N ALA A 108 -0.31 10.64 7.86
CA ALA A 108 -0.61 9.81 9.03
C ALA A 108 -2.04 10.05 9.51
N PRO A 109 -2.71 9.02 10.05
CA PRO A 109 -3.98 9.20 10.74
C PRO A 109 -3.78 9.67 12.19
N ASP A 110 -4.86 10.19 12.77
CA ASP A 110 -5.03 10.57 14.17
C ASP A 110 -5.68 9.45 15.01
N ALA A 111 -6.19 8.40 14.38
CA ALA A 111 -6.86 7.28 15.01
C ALA A 111 -6.41 5.93 14.45
N ALA A 112 -6.72 4.86 15.19
CA ALA A 112 -6.46 3.48 14.77
C ALA A 112 -7.59 2.90 13.91
N PHE A 113 -7.28 1.90 13.08
CA PHE A 113 -8.23 1.30 12.14
C PHE A 113 -8.45 -0.19 12.37
N ASP A 114 -9.68 -0.62 12.14
CA ASP A 114 -10.09 -2.02 12.17
C ASP A 114 -9.76 -2.75 10.87
N LEU A 115 -9.71 -1.98 9.77
CA LEU A 115 -9.29 -2.46 8.47
C LEU A 115 -8.40 -1.41 7.81
N ILE A 116 -7.26 -1.86 7.30
CA ILE A 116 -6.38 -1.08 6.43
C ILE A 116 -6.16 -1.87 5.15
N THR A 117 -6.49 -1.29 4.01
CA THR A 117 -6.29 -1.91 2.69
C THR A 117 -5.35 -1.10 1.82
N CYS A 118 -4.65 -1.79 0.91
CA CYS A 118 -3.92 -1.15 -0.18
C CYS A 118 -3.95 -2.06 -1.41
N VAL A 119 -4.92 -1.83 -2.29
CA VAL A 119 -5.13 -2.65 -3.49
C VAL A 119 -4.23 -2.15 -4.61
N HIS A 120 -3.17 -2.90 -4.90
CA HIS A 120 -2.15 -2.58 -5.92
C HIS A 120 -1.43 -1.23 -5.78
N GLY A 121 -1.74 -0.41 -4.76
CA GLY A 121 -1.10 0.89 -4.54
C GLY A 121 0.41 0.80 -4.33
N LEU A 122 0.87 -0.25 -3.63
CA LEU A 122 2.30 -0.46 -3.37
C LEU A 122 3.15 -0.62 -4.64
N HIS A 123 2.58 -0.85 -5.83
CA HIS A 123 3.34 -0.84 -7.08
C HIS A 123 3.91 0.53 -7.44
N TYR A 124 3.33 1.61 -6.91
CA TYR A 124 3.66 2.99 -7.26
C TYR A 124 4.28 3.76 -6.10
N VAL A 125 4.37 3.15 -4.93
CA VAL A 125 4.99 3.74 -3.74
C VAL A 125 6.50 3.52 -3.78
N GLY A 126 7.27 4.54 -3.42
CA GLY A 126 8.72 4.45 -3.22
C GLY A 126 9.06 3.59 -1.99
N ASP A 127 8.89 4.12 -0.79
CA ASP A 127 9.10 3.37 0.47
C ASP A 127 7.95 2.40 0.81
N LYS A 128 7.84 1.33 0.02
CA LYS A 128 6.85 0.25 0.20
C LYS A 128 6.93 -0.38 1.59
N LEU A 129 8.14 -0.58 2.13
CA LEU A 129 8.33 -1.25 3.42
C LEU A 129 7.97 -0.35 4.59
N GLY A 130 8.31 0.94 4.50
CA GLY A 130 7.85 1.96 5.46
C GLY A 130 6.33 2.07 5.49
N VAL A 131 5.66 2.08 4.33
CA VAL A 131 4.19 2.11 4.28
C VAL A 131 3.57 0.85 4.92
N ILE A 132 4.11 -0.34 4.66
CA ILE A 132 3.64 -1.59 5.31
C ILE A 132 3.82 -1.51 6.84
N ALA A 133 4.98 -1.04 7.31
CA ALA A 133 5.25 -0.93 8.74
C ALA A 133 4.31 0.07 9.43
N ARG A 134 4.08 1.23 8.82
CA ARG A 134 3.15 2.26 9.32
C ARG A 134 1.71 1.77 9.33
N ALA A 135 1.27 1.09 8.27
CA ALA A 135 -0.07 0.49 8.25
C ALA A 135 -0.26 -0.48 9.42
N ALA A 136 0.73 -1.32 9.72
CA ALA A 136 0.65 -2.24 10.85
C ALA A 136 0.58 -1.53 12.22
N SER A 137 1.22 -0.37 12.39
CA SER A 137 1.18 0.39 13.65
C SER A 137 -0.13 1.17 13.84
N TRP A 138 -0.86 1.44 12.77
CA TRP A 138 -2.17 2.12 12.81
C TRP A 138 -3.35 1.18 13.07
N LEU A 139 -3.14 -0.13 13.17
CA LEU A 139 -4.23 -1.06 13.45
C LEU A 139 -4.74 -0.93 14.90
N THR A 140 -6.01 -1.25 15.10
CA THR A 140 -6.52 -1.66 16.42
C THR A 140 -5.91 -3.01 16.81
N ASP A 141 -6.08 -3.42 18.07
CA ASP A 141 -5.47 -4.66 18.58
C ASP A 141 -5.94 -5.92 17.83
N ASP A 142 -7.13 -5.88 17.23
CA ASP A 142 -7.71 -6.95 16.41
C ASP A 142 -7.83 -6.60 14.92
N GLY A 143 -7.34 -5.41 14.52
CA GLY A 143 -7.50 -4.89 13.17
C GLY A 143 -6.79 -5.73 12.10
N LEU A 144 -7.19 -5.57 10.84
CA LEU A 144 -6.57 -6.26 9.70
C LEU A 144 -5.91 -5.27 8.74
N PHE A 145 -4.63 -5.47 8.45
CA PHE A 145 -3.99 -4.92 7.26
C PHE A 145 -3.95 -5.97 6.14
N ALA A 146 -4.32 -5.59 4.92
CA ALA A 146 -4.21 -6.44 3.73
C ALA A 146 -3.84 -5.62 2.47
N ALA A 147 -2.78 -6.03 1.77
CA ALA A 147 -2.31 -5.35 0.58
C ALA A 147 -1.76 -6.29 -0.48
N ASN A 148 -1.80 -5.87 -1.75
CA ASN A 148 -1.03 -6.51 -2.81
C ASN A 148 0.44 -6.05 -2.71
N PHE A 149 1.36 -7.01 -2.64
CA PHE A 149 2.78 -6.74 -2.51
C PHE A 149 3.62 -7.77 -3.28
N ASP A 150 4.38 -7.30 -4.27
CA ASP A 150 5.33 -8.13 -5.01
C ASP A 150 6.75 -7.91 -4.47
N VAL A 151 7.29 -8.90 -3.76
CA VAL A 151 8.65 -8.86 -3.22
C VAL A 151 9.73 -8.80 -4.31
N ARG A 152 9.39 -9.06 -5.58
CA ARG A 152 10.30 -8.89 -6.73
C ARG A 152 10.50 -7.41 -7.08
N SER A 153 9.61 -6.53 -6.63
CA SER A 153 9.74 -5.08 -6.77
C SER A 153 10.68 -4.45 -5.73
N VAL A 154 11.39 -5.27 -4.95
CA VAL A 154 12.33 -4.80 -3.91
C VAL A 154 13.74 -5.31 -4.19
N ARG A 155 14.70 -4.39 -4.14
CA ARG A 155 16.13 -4.64 -4.27
C ARG A 155 16.84 -4.34 -2.97
N SER A 156 17.75 -5.22 -2.58
CA SER A 156 18.66 -5.02 -1.45
C SER A 156 20.04 -4.62 -1.97
N VAL A 157 20.61 -3.57 -1.40
CA VAL A 157 21.99 -3.13 -1.64
C VAL A 157 22.83 -3.54 -0.43
N ARG A 158 24.03 -4.11 -0.68
CA ARG A 158 25.03 -4.40 0.36
C ARG A 158 26.20 -3.44 0.18
N GLY A 159 26.46 -2.59 1.18
CA GLY A 159 27.52 -1.58 1.13
C GLY A 159 27.11 -0.28 0.43
N VAL A 160 28.04 0.68 0.33
CA VAL A 160 27.79 2.08 -0.09
C VAL A 160 28.06 2.32 -1.59
N ARG A 161 28.44 1.30 -2.37
CA ARG A 161 28.77 1.48 -3.79
C ARG A 161 28.16 0.38 -4.66
N GLY A 162 27.39 0.81 -5.65
CA GLY A 162 26.88 -0.04 -6.72
C GLY A 162 25.36 0.08 -6.86
N ALA A 163 24.93 0.64 -7.98
CA ALA A 163 23.55 0.72 -8.46
C ALA A 163 22.89 -0.68 -8.69
N ASP A 164 23.67 -1.76 -8.60
CA ASP A 164 23.20 -3.13 -8.81
C ASP A 164 22.67 -3.74 -7.51
N GLY A 165 21.41 -3.43 -7.20
CA GLY A 165 20.69 -4.06 -6.09
C GLY A 165 20.32 -5.51 -6.38
N ALA A 166 20.58 -6.42 -5.44
CA ALA A 166 20.18 -7.82 -5.56
C ALA A 166 18.67 -8.00 -5.31
N PRO A 167 17.97 -8.96 -5.97
CA PRO A 167 16.59 -9.30 -5.62
C PRO A 167 16.46 -9.67 -4.13
N ALA A 168 15.54 -9.01 -3.42
CA ALA A 168 15.36 -9.20 -1.98
C ALA A 168 14.53 -10.43 -1.59
N GLY A 169 13.78 -11.00 -2.54
CA GLY A 169 12.62 -11.89 -2.31
C GLY A 169 12.67 -12.84 -1.11
N ARG A 170 13.64 -13.78 -1.06
CA ARG A 170 13.70 -14.75 0.04
C ARG A 170 14.07 -14.11 1.39
N ARG A 171 15.04 -13.18 1.40
CA ARG A 171 15.47 -12.49 2.63
C ARG A 171 14.37 -11.59 3.15
N LEU A 172 13.69 -10.89 2.26
CA LEU A 172 12.57 -10.01 2.59
C LEU A 172 11.38 -10.81 3.14
N THR A 173 10.96 -11.87 2.47
CA THR A 173 9.85 -12.71 2.99
C THR A 173 10.15 -13.31 4.36
N ALA A 174 11.40 -13.69 4.63
CA ALA A 174 11.82 -14.11 5.97
C ALA A 174 11.73 -12.96 6.99
N ALA A 175 12.19 -11.75 6.63
CA ALA A 175 12.13 -10.57 7.50
C ALA A 175 10.69 -10.13 7.81
N LEU A 176 9.78 -10.18 6.82
CA LEU A 176 8.34 -9.91 7.02
C LEU A 176 7.75 -10.87 8.07
N ARG A 177 7.98 -12.18 7.89
CA ARG A 177 7.48 -13.22 8.81
C ARG A 177 8.06 -13.09 10.21
N ALA A 178 9.35 -12.80 10.33
CA ALA A 178 10.00 -12.56 11.62
C ALA A 178 9.40 -11.37 12.37
N ASN A 179 8.80 -10.41 11.65
CA ASN A 179 8.09 -9.26 12.21
C ASN A 179 6.57 -9.48 12.35
N GLY A 180 6.09 -10.71 12.16
CA GLY A 180 4.69 -11.07 12.35
C GLY A 180 3.77 -10.70 11.18
N LEU A 181 4.31 -10.37 10.00
CA LEU A 181 3.55 -10.21 8.76
C LEU A 181 3.40 -11.56 8.06
N ASP A 182 2.21 -11.83 7.56
CA ASP A 182 1.96 -12.95 6.66
C ASP A 182 2.26 -12.55 5.21
N TYR A 183 2.87 -13.46 4.46
CA TYR A 183 3.12 -13.27 3.03
C TYR A 183 2.69 -14.49 2.22
N ASP A 184 1.67 -14.27 1.38
CA ASP A 184 1.19 -15.21 0.38
C ASP A 184 1.90 -14.94 -0.96
N ALA A 185 2.90 -15.76 -1.27
CA ALA A 185 3.67 -15.64 -2.50
C ALA A 185 2.87 -16.00 -3.76
N ARG A 186 1.84 -16.84 -3.65
CA ARG A 186 1.02 -17.27 -4.79
C ARG A 186 0.15 -16.12 -5.27
N ASN A 187 -0.49 -15.42 -4.33
CA ASN A 187 -1.38 -14.31 -4.64
C ASN A 187 -0.70 -12.93 -4.51
N ARG A 188 0.58 -12.90 -4.11
CA ARG A 188 1.38 -11.68 -3.88
C ARG A 188 0.68 -10.73 -2.91
N ARG A 189 0.35 -11.24 -1.72
CA ARG A 189 -0.33 -10.49 -0.66
C ARG A 189 0.50 -10.45 0.59
N VAL A 190 0.46 -9.31 1.26
CA VAL A 190 0.97 -9.13 2.61
C VAL A 190 -0.19 -8.77 3.53
N SER A 191 -0.20 -9.30 4.74
CA SER A 191 -1.23 -9.00 5.73
C SER A 191 -0.70 -9.02 7.16
N ARG A 192 -1.41 -8.32 8.05
CA ARG A 192 -1.20 -8.37 9.51
C ARG A 192 -2.54 -8.36 10.24
N ARG A 193 -2.68 -9.18 11.27
CA ARG A 193 -3.74 -9.04 12.28
C ARG A 193 -3.22 -8.43 13.56
N GLY A 194 -3.93 -7.42 14.05
CA GLY A 194 -3.64 -6.61 15.21
C GLY A 194 -2.60 -5.52 14.97
N ARG A 195 -2.41 -4.67 15.98
CA ARG A 195 -1.36 -3.64 15.99
C ARG A 195 0.03 -4.26 16.10
N LYS A 196 1.01 -3.67 15.41
CA LYS A 196 2.43 -3.98 15.60
C LYS A 196 3.33 -2.83 15.15
N GLU A 197 4.25 -2.42 16.01
CA GLU A 197 5.43 -1.65 15.59
C GLU A 197 6.41 -2.62 14.90
N ILE A 198 6.74 -2.32 13.64
CA ILE A 198 7.57 -3.17 12.79
C ILE A 198 8.90 -2.45 12.52
N ASP A 199 10.00 -3.09 12.88
CA ASP A 199 11.35 -2.69 12.48
C ASP A 199 11.96 -3.79 11.61
N LEU A 200 11.91 -3.60 10.29
CA LEU A 200 12.50 -4.56 9.37
C LEU A 200 14.03 -4.50 9.37
N ARG A 201 14.64 -3.36 9.77
CA ARG A 201 16.06 -3.02 9.56
C ARG A 201 16.46 -2.91 8.07
N TRP A 202 15.54 -2.40 7.27
CA TRP A 202 15.73 -2.09 5.85
C TRP A 202 15.56 -0.58 5.68
N SER A 203 16.62 0.11 5.28
CA SER A 203 16.62 1.56 5.09
C SER A 203 16.38 1.88 3.62
N TYR A 204 15.31 2.59 3.31
CA TYR A 204 14.97 2.98 1.95
C TYR A 204 16.04 3.92 1.36
N LEU A 205 16.45 3.65 0.13
CA LEU A 205 17.50 4.41 -0.60
C LEU A 205 16.93 5.20 -1.78
N GLY A 206 15.66 5.00 -2.12
CA GLY A 206 15.04 5.53 -3.32
C GLY A 206 14.51 4.44 -4.25
N ALA A 207 13.98 4.87 -5.38
CA ALA A 207 13.20 4.07 -6.30
C ALA A 207 13.62 4.26 -7.76
N ASP A 208 13.32 3.26 -8.58
CA ASP A 208 13.47 3.29 -10.04
C ASP A 208 12.09 3.10 -10.68
N ASP A 209 11.61 4.11 -11.39
CA ASP A 209 10.34 4.10 -12.14
C ASP A 209 10.50 3.60 -13.60
N ARG A 210 11.72 3.23 -14.01
CA ARG A 210 12.03 2.71 -15.36
C ARG A 210 12.22 1.20 -15.37
N ALA A 211 11.94 0.53 -14.27
CA ALA A 211 12.16 -0.90 -14.09
C ALA A 211 11.26 -1.81 -14.94
N GLY A 212 10.23 -1.24 -15.59
CA GLY A 212 9.30 -1.96 -16.45
C GLY A 212 8.03 -2.42 -15.73
N PRO A 213 7.28 -3.38 -16.30
CA PRO A 213 5.97 -3.74 -15.80
C PRO A 213 6.02 -4.59 -14.52
N ASN A 214 5.06 -4.36 -13.62
CA ASN A 214 4.70 -5.27 -12.54
C ASN A 214 4.02 -6.54 -13.08
N TYR A 215 3.58 -7.40 -12.16
CA TYR A 215 2.94 -8.65 -12.53
C TYR A 215 1.53 -8.53 -13.13
N THR A 216 0.93 -7.34 -13.11
CA THR A 216 -0.34 -7.06 -13.81
C THR A 216 -0.09 -6.53 -15.23
N GLY A 217 1.17 -6.46 -15.68
CA GLY A 217 1.57 -5.94 -16.99
C GLY A 217 1.70 -4.42 -17.04
N GLN A 218 1.57 -3.75 -15.89
CA GLN A 218 1.50 -2.30 -15.74
C GLN A 218 2.85 -1.72 -15.32
N ALA A 219 3.28 -0.59 -15.90
CA ALA A 219 4.52 0.07 -15.47
C ALA A 219 4.51 0.33 -13.96
N ALA A 220 5.64 0.11 -13.29
CA ALA A 220 5.70 0.15 -11.84
C ALA A 220 7.08 0.52 -11.32
N VAL A 221 7.14 0.77 -10.02
CA VAL A 221 8.33 1.22 -9.31
C VAL A 221 9.04 0.05 -8.64
N VAL A 222 10.36 -0.03 -8.82
CA VAL A 222 11.24 -0.89 -8.01
C VAL A 222 11.90 -0.07 -6.90
N SER A 223 11.82 -0.56 -5.67
CA SER A 223 12.36 0.12 -4.49
C SER A 223 13.68 -0.49 -4.04
N TYR A 224 14.65 0.35 -3.68
CA TYR A 224 15.98 -0.05 -3.23
C TYR A 224 16.13 0.21 -1.75
N TYR A 225 16.74 -0.74 -1.03
CA TYR A 225 16.96 -0.65 0.40
C TYR A 225 18.38 -1.10 0.76
N ALA A 226 19.01 -0.39 1.68
CA ALA A 226 20.16 -0.89 2.42
C ALA A 226 19.66 -1.85 3.50
N VAL A 227 20.36 -2.98 3.67
CA VAL A 227 20.01 -3.95 4.70
C VAL A 227 21.14 -4.06 5.71
N GLY A 228 20.81 -3.79 6.97
CA GLY A 228 21.70 -4.03 8.11
C GLY A 228 21.94 -5.50 8.41
#